data_AF-A0A497E7U6-F1
#
_entry.id   AF-A0A497E7U6-F1
#
_cell.length_a   1.000
_cell.length_b   1.000
_cell.length_c   1.000
_cell.angle_alpha   90.00
_cell.angle_beta   90.00
_cell.angle_gamma   90.00
#
_symmetry.space_group_name_H-M   'P 1'
#
loop_
_entity.id
_entity.type
_entity.pdbx_description
1 polymer ?
#
loop_
_entity_poly.entity_id
_entity_poly.type
_entity_poly.pdbx_seq_one_letter_code
_entity_poly.pdbx_strand_id
1 'polypeptide(L)'
;MVEVPSNVLRLMWEYDQDALIQCSELPDAIIERVMARGGWSEMQWLLRTVDCERLRTYLAKRGSRVLPPRELSFWALACEIPEELAMNWCQDARRREYEWRG
;
A
#
# COMPACT_ATOMS: atom_id res chain seq x y z
N MET A 1 3.48 -4.74 -19.38
CA MET A 1 2.38 -5.38 -18.64
C MET A 1 3.00 -6.04 -17.42
N VAL A 2 2.54 -5.67 -16.23
CA VAL A 2 3.08 -6.20 -14.97
C VAL A 2 2.43 -7.54 -14.69
N GLU A 3 3.23 -8.59 -14.52
CA GLU A 3 2.71 -9.89 -14.10
C GLU A 3 2.43 -9.86 -12.60
N VAL A 4 1.17 -10.16 -12.22
CA VAL A 4 0.74 -10.19 -10.82
C VAL A 4 0.84 -11.63 -10.28
N PRO A 5 1.71 -11.91 -9.29
CA PRO A 5 1.88 -13.24 -8.74
C PRO A 5 0.63 -13.78 -8.05
N SER A 6 0.46 -15.10 -8.03
CA SER A 6 -0.69 -15.77 -7.42
C SER A 6 -0.84 -15.51 -5.91
N ASN A 7 0.24 -15.25 -5.19
CA ASN A 7 0.20 -14.87 -3.78
C ASN A 7 -0.33 -13.44 -3.58
N VAL A 8 -0.10 -12.53 -4.53
CA VAL A 8 -0.72 -11.20 -4.54
C VAL A 8 -2.20 -11.29 -4.91
N LEU A 9 -2.55 -12.10 -5.93
CA LEU A 9 -3.94 -12.32 -6.32
C LEU A 9 -4.78 -12.92 -5.19
N ARG A 10 -4.19 -13.78 -4.34
CA ARG A 10 -4.85 -14.31 -3.14
C ARG A 10 -5.29 -13.22 -2.15
N LEU A 11 -4.63 -12.06 -2.12
CA LEU A 11 -5.07 -10.92 -1.31
C LEU A 11 -6.31 -10.21 -1.89
N MET A 12 -6.60 -10.45 -3.17
CA MET A 12 -7.65 -9.79 -3.97
C MET A 12 -8.89 -10.68 -4.14
N TRP A 13 -9.18 -11.55 -3.17
CA TRP A 13 -10.29 -12.53 -3.25
C TRP A 13 -11.69 -11.90 -3.43
N GLU A 14 -11.84 -10.62 -3.08
CA GLU A 14 -13.09 -9.86 -3.23
C GLU A 14 -13.21 -9.10 -4.56
N TYR A 15 -12.17 -9.16 -5.40
CA TYR A 15 -12.13 -8.50 -6.71
C TYR A 15 -12.23 -9.51 -7.84
N ASP A 16 -12.67 -9.04 -9.01
CA ASP A 16 -12.50 -9.76 -10.26
C ASP A 16 -11.01 -9.79 -10.63
N GLN A 17 -10.38 -10.95 -10.44
CA GLN A 17 -8.95 -11.14 -10.66
C GLN A 17 -8.59 -11.06 -12.16
N ASP A 18 -9.49 -11.50 -13.05
CA ASP A 18 -9.25 -11.45 -14.49
C ASP A 18 -9.23 -10.00 -14.96
N ALA A 19 -10.16 -9.18 -14.47
CA ALA A 19 -10.16 -7.74 -14.75
C ALA A 19 -8.89 -7.04 -14.22
N LEU A 20 -8.39 -7.43 -13.05
CA LEU A 20 -7.16 -6.87 -12.47
C LEU A 20 -5.91 -7.21 -13.30
N ILE A 21 -5.81 -8.43 -13.82
CA ILE A 21 -4.66 -8.89 -14.64
C ILE A 21 -4.65 -8.22 -16.01
N GLN A 22 -5.83 -7.94 -16.58
CA GLN A 22 -5.98 -7.31 -17.89
C GLN A 22 -5.67 -5.80 -17.89
N CYS A 23 -5.53 -5.17 -16.72
CA CYS A 23 -5.22 -3.76 -16.61
C CYS A 23 -3.83 -3.44 -17.22
N SER A 24 -3.76 -2.37 -18.02
CA SER A 24 -2.50 -1.92 -18.63
C SER A 24 -1.48 -1.46 -17.59
N GLU A 25 -1.98 -0.89 -16.49
CA GLU A 25 -1.21 -0.44 -15.34
C GLU A 25 -1.65 -1.18 -14.08
N LEU A 26 -0.72 -1.36 -13.15
CA LEU A 26 -1.02 -2.01 -11.88
C LEU A 26 -2.09 -1.20 -11.12
N PRO A 27 -3.27 -1.76 -10.78
CA PRO A 27 -4.31 -1.00 -10.09
C PRO A 27 -3.89 -0.58 -8.68
N ASP A 28 -4.29 0.63 -8.26
CA ASP A 28 -4.04 1.15 -6.91
C ASP A 28 -4.64 0.25 -5.81
N ALA A 29 -5.70 -0.51 -6.13
CA ALA A 29 -6.28 -1.50 -5.23
C ALA A 29 -5.28 -2.61 -4.86
N ILE A 30 -4.42 -3.04 -5.80
CA ILE A 30 -3.37 -4.04 -5.52
C ILE A 30 -2.28 -3.41 -4.65
N ILE A 31 -1.86 -2.18 -4.97
CA ILE A 31 -0.87 -1.44 -4.19
C ILE A 31 -1.34 -1.32 -2.74
N GLU A 32 -2.57 -0.81 -2.54
CA GLU A 32 -3.18 -0.67 -1.23
C GLU A 32 -3.23 -1.98 -0.45
N ARG A 33 -3.69 -3.05 -1.13
CA ARG A 33 -3.89 -4.34 -0.47
C ARG A 33 -2.59 -4.98 -0.04
N VAL A 34 -1.57 -4.93 -0.90
CA VAL A 34 -0.24 -5.42 -0.57
C VAL A 34 0.38 -4.56 0.53
N MET A 35 0.20 -3.24 0.48
CA MET A 35 0.71 -2.37 1.53
C MET A 35 0.09 -2.65 2.91
N ALA A 36 -1.21 -2.92 2.96
CA ALA A 36 -1.94 -3.11 4.21
C ALA A 36 -1.89 -4.55 4.76
N ARG A 37 -1.79 -5.56 3.88
CA ARG A 37 -1.97 -6.98 4.26
C ARG A 37 -0.93 -7.92 3.66
N GLY A 38 -0.04 -7.43 2.82
CA GLY A 38 1.01 -8.23 2.20
C GLY A 38 1.97 -8.78 3.24
N GLY A 39 2.36 -10.05 3.06
CA GLY A 39 3.52 -10.59 3.74
C GLY A 39 4.81 -10.15 3.06
N TRP A 40 5.93 -10.68 3.54
CA TRP A 40 7.26 -10.30 3.03
C TRP A 40 7.39 -10.50 1.51
N SER A 41 6.92 -11.63 0.98
CA SER A 41 7.01 -11.96 -0.44
C SER A 41 6.22 -10.98 -1.32
N GLU A 42 5.02 -10.60 -0.91
CA GLU A 42 4.18 -9.64 -1.63
C GLU A 42 4.77 -8.23 -1.55
N MET A 43 5.28 -7.83 -0.37
CA MET A 43 5.96 -6.55 -0.18
C MET A 43 7.20 -6.42 -1.07
N GLN A 44 8.06 -7.46 -1.11
CA GLN A 44 9.23 -7.50 -1.98
C GLN A 44 8.84 -7.43 -3.46
N TRP A 45 7.77 -8.12 -3.85
CA TRP A 45 7.26 -8.00 -5.21
C TRP A 45 6.84 -6.56 -5.52
N LEU A 46 6.09 -5.90 -4.63
CA LEU A 46 5.63 -4.53 -4.85
C LEU A 46 6.80 -3.55 -4.99
N LEU A 47 7.80 -3.64 -4.10
CA LEU A 47 9.00 -2.78 -4.13
C LEU A 47 9.85 -2.96 -5.40
N ARG A 48 9.84 -4.14 -6.02
CA ARG A 48 10.56 -4.38 -7.29
C ARG A 48 9.75 -3.99 -8.53
N THR A 49 8.43 -3.96 -8.39
CA THR A 49 7.49 -3.83 -9.52
C THR A 49 7.04 -2.40 -9.72
N VAL A 50 6.88 -1.67 -8.61
CA VAL A 50 6.43 -0.28 -8.60
C VAL A 50 7.60 0.59 -8.16
N ASP A 51 7.84 1.64 -8.93
CA ASP A 51 8.86 2.63 -8.65
C ASP A 51 8.56 3.37 -7.34
N CYS A 52 9.62 3.74 -6.62
CA CYS A 52 9.48 4.45 -5.35
C CYS A 52 8.71 5.77 -5.51
N GLU A 53 8.82 6.48 -6.63
CA GLU A 53 8.10 7.75 -6.84
C GLU A 53 6.57 7.55 -6.87
N ARG A 54 6.11 6.51 -7.57
CA ARG A 54 4.70 6.13 -7.56
C ARG A 54 4.22 5.69 -6.16
N LEU A 55 5.02 4.92 -5.43
CA LEU A 55 4.69 4.54 -4.05
C LEU A 55 4.62 5.76 -3.13
N ARG A 56 5.57 6.69 -3.22
CA ARG A 56 5.55 7.98 -2.49
C ARG A 56 4.29 8.78 -2.80
N THR A 57 3.93 8.88 -4.08
CA THR A 57 2.73 9.59 -4.55
C THR A 57 1.47 8.95 -3.98
N TYR A 58 1.40 7.62 -3.98
CA TYR A 58 0.29 6.88 -3.40
C TYR A 58 0.19 7.12 -1.88
N LEU A 59 1.29 7.00 -1.15
CA LEU A 59 1.35 7.25 0.30
C LEU A 59 0.94 8.69 0.64
N ALA A 60 1.40 9.69 -0.10
CA ALA A 60 1.05 11.09 0.12
C ALA A 60 -0.45 11.37 -0.12
N LYS A 61 -1.06 10.72 -1.12
CA LYS A 61 -2.49 10.93 -1.45
C LYS A 61 -3.44 10.15 -0.54
N ARG A 62 -3.07 8.93 -0.17
CA ARG A 62 -3.99 7.93 0.41
C ARG A 62 -3.49 7.32 1.72
N GLY A 63 -2.17 7.26 1.94
CA GLY A 63 -1.54 6.44 2.98
C GLY A 63 -2.15 6.60 4.36
N SER A 64 -2.25 7.82 4.88
CA SER A 64 -2.81 8.09 6.22
C SER A 64 -4.30 7.76 6.37
N ARG A 65 -5.03 7.64 5.26
CA ARG A 65 -6.48 7.35 5.26
C ARG A 65 -6.79 5.86 5.19
N VAL A 66 -5.92 5.08 4.56
CA VAL A 66 -6.19 3.67 4.20
C VAL A 66 -5.26 2.67 4.89
N LEU A 67 -4.05 3.07 5.25
CA LEU A 67 -3.08 2.18 5.89
C LEU A 67 -3.15 2.32 7.42
N PRO A 68 -3.00 1.20 8.17
CA PRO A 68 -2.76 1.30 9.60
C PRO A 68 -1.37 1.94 9.87
N PRO A 69 -1.17 2.56 11.04
CA PRO A 69 0.05 3.33 11.34
C PRO A 69 1.35 2.53 11.21
N ARG A 70 1.32 1.23 11.52
CA ARG A 70 2.50 0.36 11.46
C ARG A 70 2.96 0.16 10.01
N GLU A 71 2.04 -0.24 9.15
CA GLU A 71 2.29 -0.46 7.73
C GLU A 71 2.70 0.86 7.07
N LEU A 72 2.02 1.96 7.39
CA LEU A 72 2.37 3.30 6.91
C LEU A 72 3.81 3.70 7.29
N SER A 73 4.23 3.42 8.53
CA SER A 73 5.61 3.67 8.99
C SER A 73 6.64 2.86 8.18
N PHE A 74 6.35 1.57 7.96
CA PHE A 74 7.23 0.71 7.16
C PHE A 74 7.36 1.23 5.73
N TRP A 75 6.26 1.56 5.07
CA TRP A 75 6.28 2.02 3.68
C TRP A 75 6.92 3.40 3.53
N ALA A 76 6.73 4.29 4.51
CA ALA A 76 7.43 5.56 4.56
C ALA A 76 8.95 5.36 4.63
N LEU A 77 9.43 4.45 5.49
CA LEU A 77 10.85 4.10 5.57
C LEU A 77 11.36 3.48 4.26
N ALA A 78 10.64 2.49 3.72
CA ALA A 78 11.02 1.80 2.49
C ALA A 78 11.07 2.74 1.27
N CYS A 79 10.26 3.80 1.29
CA CYS A 79 10.24 4.84 0.27
C CYS A 79 11.08 6.08 0.66
N GLU A 80 11.91 6.03 1.70
CA GLU A 80 12.76 7.15 2.14
C GLU A 80 11.99 8.47 2.31
N ILE A 81 10.76 8.40 2.82
CA ILE A 81 9.98 9.57 3.19
C ILE A 81 10.65 10.22 4.42
N PRO A 82 10.80 11.56 4.45
CA PRO A 82 11.33 12.25 5.62
C PRO A 82 10.59 11.88 6.90
N GLU A 83 11.33 11.61 7.98
CA GLU A 83 10.78 11.09 9.23
C GLU A 83 9.68 11.99 9.81
N GLU A 84 9.86 13.31 9.75
CA GLU A 84 8.86 14.27 10.22
C GLU A 84 7.52 14.14 9.47
N LEU A 85 7.58 13.96 8.15
CA LEU A 85 6.40 13.78 7.31
C LEU A 85 5.72 12.43 7.58
N ALA A 86 6.51 11.37 7.70
CA ALA A 86 6.03 10.04 8.06
C ALA A 86 5.34 10.02 9.43
N MET A 87 5.92 10.72 10.41
CA MET A 87 5.37 10.87 11.75
C MET A 87 4.00 11.56 11.71
N ASN A 88 3.88 12.67 10.98
CA ASN A 88 2.61 13.38 10.81
C ASN A 88 1.53 12.48 10.21
N TRP A 89 1.86 11.73 9.15
CA TRP A 89 0.92 10.79 8.54
C TRP A 89 0.49 9.67 9.48
N CYS A 90 1.41 9.15 10.30
CA CYS A 90 1.10 8.13 11.31
C CYS A 90 0.23 8.66 12.44
N GLN A 91 0.44 9.92 12.87
CA GLN A 91 -0.44 10.57 13.84
C GLN A 91 -1.85 10.75 13.29
N ASP A 92 -1.99 11.18 12.04
CA ASP A 92 -3.29 11.30 11.37
C ASP A 92 -4.00 9.93 11.27
N ALA A 93 -3.26 8.88 10.88
CA ALA A 93 -3.80 7.52 10.82
C ALA A 93 -4.28 7.02 12.20
N ARG A 94 -3.52 7.30 13.28
CA ARG A 94 -3.91 6.95 14.66
C ARG A 94 -5.15 7.72 15.11
N ARG A 95 -5.25 9.01 14.79
CA ARG A 95 -6.41 9.84 15.14
C ARG A 95 -7.67 9.26 14.49
N ARG A 96 -7.62 8.91 13.20
CA ARG A 96 -8.71 8.24 12.49
C ARG A 96 -9.10 6.90 13.15
N GLU A 97 -8.12 6.07 13.51
CA GLU A 97 -8.40 4.78 14.17
C GLU A 97 -9.07 4.97 15.53
N TYR A 98 -8.69 6.01 16.28
CA TYR A 98 -9.33 6.36 17.54
C TYR A 98 -10.77 6.85 17.32
N GLU A 99 -10.99 7.76 16.37
CA GLU A 99 -12.32 8.28 16.01
C GLU A 99 -13.29 7.18 15.55
N TRP A 100 -12.80 6.10 14.94
CA TRP A 100 -13.64 4.98 14.54
C TRP A 100 -13.99 4.03 15.71
N ARG A 101 -13.20 4.04 16.78
CA ARG A 101 -13.36 3.13 17.94
C ARG A 101 -14.08 3.77 19.14
N GLY A 102 -14.22 5.09 19.16
CA GLY A 102 -14.96 5.85 20.17
C GLY A 102 -16.38 6.14 19.71
#